data_AF-A0A3D0TK70-F1
#
_entry.id   AF-A0A3D0TK70-F1
#
_cell.length_a   1.000
_cell.length_b   1.000
_cell.length_c   1.000
_cell.angle_alpha   90.00
_cell.angle_beta   90.00
_cell.angle_gamma   90.00
#
_symmetry.space_group_name_H-M   'P 1'
#
loop_
_entity.id
_entity.type
_entity.pdbx_description
1 polymer ?
#
loop_
_entity_poly.entity_id
_entity_poly.type
_entity_poly.pdbx_seq_one_letter_code
_entity_poly.pdbx_strand_id
1 'polypeptide(L)'
;TVGLRWPNHPITNEIVKTFGHPILSISLRISEDELYDDPHELHEKYKKQVDLIVDGGTIFAENSTIIDFSHGEVEIVRMGKGPVDWLEEV
;
A
#
# COMPACT_ATOMS: atom_id res chain seq x y z
N THR A 1 -12.69 -12.87 4.77
CA THR A 1 -12.00 -12.61 3.49
C THR A 1 -10.57 -12.18 3.76
N VAL A 2 -9.67 -12.27 2.76
CA VAL A 2 -8.29 -11.81 2.86
C VAL A 2 -8.02 -10.82 1.72
N GLY A 3 -7.46 -9.66 2.03
CA GLY A 3 -7.06 -8.67 1.03
C GLY A 3 -5.64 -8.94 0.55
N LEU A 4 -5.45 -8.90 -0.77
CA LEU A 4 -4.14 -9.05 -1.41
C LEU A 4 -3.84 -7.80 -2.23
N ARG A 5 -2.58 -7.37 -2.25
CA ARG A 5 -2.10 -6.24 -3.06
C ARG A 5 -0.76 -6.58 -3.67
N TRP A 6 -0.61 -6.30 -4.96
CA TRP A 6 0.68 -6.31 -5.65
C TRP A 6 1.14 -4.87 -5.91
N PRO A 7 2.08 -4.33 -5.12
CA PRO A 7 2.53 -2.95 -5.30
C PRO A 7 3.40 -2.79 -6.56
N ASN A 8 3.14 -1.74 -7.33
CA ASN A 8 4.03 -1.30 -8.41
C ASN A 8 5.17 -0.44 -7.83
N HIS A 9 6.04 -1.05 -7.00
CA HIS A 9 7.19 -0.37 -6.42
C HIS A 9 8.39 -1.33 -6.27
N PRO A 10 9.58 -0.99 -6.80
CA PRO A 10 10.71 -1.92 -6.87
C PRO A 10 11.23 -2.33 -5.49
N ILE A 11 11.32 -1.38 -4.54
CA ILE A 11 11.81 -1.67 -3.18
C ILE A 11 10.91 -2.69 -2.48
N THR A 12 9.58 -2.51 -2.53
CA THR A 12 8.66 -3.44 -1.84
C THR A 12 8.69 -4.83 -2.47
N ASN A 13 8.83 -4.90 -3.80
CA ASN A 13 8.89 -6.17 -4.51
C ASN A 13 10.18 -6.94 -4.22
N GLU A 14 11.33 -6.27 -4.17
CA GLU A 14 12.59 -6.91 -3.80
C GLU A 14 12.62 -7.30 -2.32
N ILE A 15 12.01 -6.53 -1.43
CA ILE A 15 11.85 -6.92 -0.02
C ILE A 15 11.07 -8.23 0.07
N VAL A 16 9.86 -8.31 -0.50
CA VAL A 16 9.02 -9.53 -0.45
C VAL A 16 9.74 -10.73 -1.06
N LYS A 17 10.41 -10.54 -2.20
CA LYS A 17 11.19 -11.58 -2.87
C LYS A 17 12.37 -12.07 -2.03
N THR A 18 13.06 -11.17 -1.33
CA THR A 18 14.19 -11.51 -0.45
C THR A 18 13.73 -12.30 0.77
N PHE A 19 12.59 -11.93 1.38
CA PHE A 19 12.00 -12.66 2.49
C PHE A 19 11.43 -14.03 2.07
N GLY A 20 10.97 -14.16 0.82
CA GLY A 20 10.41 -15.41 0.29
C GLY A 20 9.00 -15.72 0.79
N HIS A 21 8.33 -14.76 1.45
CA HIS A 21 6.96 -14.88 1.94
C HIS A 21 6.23 -13.52 1.90
N PRO A 22 4.88 -13.51 1.89
CA PRO A 22 4.09 -12.27 1.90
C PRO A 22 4.37 -11.41 3.13
N ILE A 23 4.11 -10.10 3.00
CA ILE A 23 4.24 -9.13 4.08
C ILE A 23 2.89 -8.49 4.35
N LEU A 24 2.45 -8.56 5.60
CA LEU A 24 1.31 -7.79 6.08
C LEU A 24 1.74 -6.33 6.25
N SER A 25 1.00 -5.40 5.65
CA SER A 25 1.29 -3.98 5.75
C SER A 25 0.01 -3.16 5.88
N ILE A 26 0.16 -1.97 6.47
CA ILE A 26 -0.88 -0.94 6.57
C ILE A 26 -0.30 0.40 6.13
N SER A 27 -1.14 1.30 5.64
CA SER A 27 -0.72 2.69 5.37
C SER A 27 -0.45 3.41 6.70
N LEU A 28 0.60 4.20 6.74
CA LEU A 28 0.90 5.07 7.88
C LEU A 28 0.22 6.43 7.67
N ARG A 29 -0.72 6.76 8.55
CA ARG A 29 -1.62 7.92 8.43
C ARG A 29 -1.17 9.08 9.31
N ILE A 30 -1.29 10.31 8.81
CA ILE A 30 -1.20 11.55 9.59
C ILE A 30 -2.58 11.87 10.18
N SER A 31 -3.62 11.78 9.35
CA SER A 31 -5.03 11.99 9.67
C SER A 31 -5.91 11.01 8.89
N GLU A 32 -7.24 11.15 8.93
CA GLU A 32 -8.14 10.25 8.18
C GLU A 32 -7.88 10.28 6.67
N ASP A 33 -7.61 11.46 6.12
CA ASP A 33 -7.47 11.68 4.68
C ASP A 33 -6.01 11.84 4.21
N GLU A 34 -5.04 11.82 5.13
CA GLU A 34 -3.65 12.16 4.84
C GLU A 34 -2.69 11.04 5.22
N LEU A 35 -1.76 10.74 4.32
CA LEU A 35 -0.74 9.71 4.46
C LEU A 35 0.65 10.34 4.54
N TYR A 36 1.56 9.67 5.24
CA TYR A 36 2.98 10.03 5.17
C TYR A 36 3.54 9.71 3.78
N ASP A 37 4.27 10.67 3.22
CA ASP A 37 4.98 10.55 1.95
C ASP A 37 6.49 10.82 2.05
N ASP A 38 6.93 11.59 3.05
CA ASP A 38 8.33 11.95 3.24
C ASP A 38 9.06 11.00 4.24
N PRO A 39 10.10 10.27 3.80
CA PRO A 39 10.89 9.40 4.68
C PRO A 39 11.65 10.15 5.79
N HIS A 40 12.01 11.42 5.61
CA HIS A 40 12.66 12.23 6.65
C HIS A 40 11.71 12.54 7.80
N GLU A 41 10.46 12.88 7.51
CA GLU A 41 9.44 13.09 8.54
C GLU A 41 9.17 11.79 9.31
N LEU A 42 9.08 10.67 8.59
CA LEU A 42 8.97 9.34 9.19
C LEU A 42 10.14 9.03 10.11
N HIS A 43 11.37 9.34 9.69
CA HIS A 43 12.55 9.15 10.51
C HIS A 43 12.48 9.97 11.80
N GLU A 44 12.24 11.27 11.71
CA GLU A 44 12.20 12.11 12.91
C GLU A 44 11.12 11.67 13.91
N LYS A 45 9.96 11.24 13.42
CA LYS A 45 8.85 10.81 14.28
C LYS A 45 9.00 9.39 14.83
N TYR A 46 9.50 8.45 14.03
CA TYR A 46 9.44 7.01 14.34
C TYR A 46 10.79 6.33 14.55
N LYS A 47 11.95 6.99 14.39
CA LYS A 47 13.30 6.37 14.53
C LYS A 47 13.58 5.62 15.84
N LYS A 48 12.77 5.83 16.89
CA LYS A 48 12.89 5.13 18.18
C LYS A 48 11.80 4.07 18.40
N GLN A 49 10.87 3.92 17.47
CA GLN A 49 9.69 3.05 17.57
C GLN A 49 9.75 1.86 16.59
N VAL A 50 10.60 1.95 15.56
CA VAL A 50 10.78 0.91 14.54
C VAL A 50 12.24 0.52 14.43
N ASP A 51 12.49 -0.74 14.06
CA ASP A 51 13.85 -1.27 13.91
C ASP A 51 14.57 -0.69 12.67
N LEU A 52 13.82 -0.35 11.62
CA LEU A 52 14.36 0.15 10.36
C LEU A 52 13.37 1.08 9.65
N ILE A 53 13.93 2.07 8.97
CA ILE A 53 13.22 2.91 7.99
C ILE A 53 13.99 2.80 6.67
N VAL A 54 13.27 2.52 5.58
CA VAL A 54 13.84 2.44 4.24
C VAL A 54 13.50 3.72 3.49
N ASP A 55 14.51 4.53 3.22
CA ASP A 55 14.37 5.75 2.44
C ASP A 55 14.40 5.42 0.94
N GLY A 56 13.26 5.64 0.26
CA GLY A 56 13.11 5.54 -1.18
C GLY A 56 12.82 6.87 -1.86
N GLY A 57 13.04 7.99 -1.15
CA GLY A 57 12.57 9.33 -1.52
C GLY A 57 11.09 9.56 -1.23
N THR A 58 10.64 10.81 -1.44
CA THR A 58 9.24 11.21 -1.29
C THR A 58 8.36 10.49 -2.30
N ILE A 59 7.20 10.00 -1.86
CA ILE A 59 6.24 9.26 -2.70
C ILE A 59 4.92 10.03 -2.85
N PHE A 60 4.18 9.81 -3.94
CA PHE A 60 2.77 10.26 -3.96
C PHE A 60 1.91 9.24 -3.22
N ALA A 61 1.61 9.52 -1.95
CA ALA A 61 0.89 8.63 -1.06
C ALA A 61 -0.63 8.77 -1.24
N GLU A 62 -1.22 7.82 -1.97
CA GLU A 62 -2.68 7.68 -2.12
C GLU A 62 -3.10 6.25 -1.80
N ASN A 63 -4.32 6.08 -1.28
CA ASN A 63 -4.87 4.76 -0.99
C ASN A 63 -5.03 3.92 -2.26
N SER A 64 -4.88 2.60 -2.13
CA SER A 64 -5.20 1.67 -3.20
C SER A 64 -6.70 1.53 -3.37
N THR A 65 -7.11 1.30 -4.61
CA THR A 65 -8.43 0.74 -4.94
C THR A 65 -8.59 -0.63 -4.27
N ILE A 66 -9.76 -0.91 -3.71
CA ILE A 66 -10.13 -2.20 -3.14
C ILE A 66 -11.34 -2.71 -3.92
N ILE A 67 -11.20 -3.91 -4.48
CA ILE A 67 -12.25 -4.62 -5.19
C ILE A 67 -12.51 -5.92 -4.43
N ASP A 68 -13.77 -6.16 -4.06
CA ASP A 68 -14.21 -7.40 -3.43
C ASP A 68 -14.81 -8.34 -4.48
N PHE A 69 -14.34 -9.59 -4.45
CA PHE A 69 -14.79 -10.69 -5.31
C PHE A 69 -15.42 -11.84 -4.50
N SER A 70 -15.63 -11.66 -3.20
CA SER A 70 -16.01 -12.74 -2.28
C SER A 70 -17.47 -13.16 -2.37
N HIS A 71 -18.32 -12.33 -2.97
CA HIS A 71 -19.76 -12.56 -3.08
C HIS A 71 -20.21 -13.02 -4.48
N GLY A 72 -19.26 -13.33 -5.38
CA GLY A 72 -19.55 -13.78 -6.75
C GLY A 72 -19.85 -12.65 -7.75
N GLU A 73 -20.08 -11.43 -7.26
CA GLU A 73 -20.13 -10.20 -8.04
C GLU A 73 -18.89 -9.34 -7.74
N VAL A 74 -18.54 -8.44 -8.66
CA VAL A 74 -17.44 -7.49 -8.50
C VAL A 74 -17.96 -6.24 -7.80
N GLU A 75 -17.40 -5.92 -6.62
CA GLU A 75 -17.76 -4.72 -5.87
C GLU A 75 -16.53 -3.84 -5.62
N ILE A 76 -16.59 -2.56 -6.03
CA ILE A 76 -15.56 -1.59 -5.66
C ILE A 76 -15.86 -1.04 -4.27
N VAL A 77 -15.21 -1.61 -3.25
CA VAL A 77 -15.36 -1.21 -1.84
C VAL A 77 -14.70 0.13 -1.55
N ARG A 78 -13.63 0.45 -2.27
CA ARG A 78 -12.95 1.75 -2.18
C ARG A 78 -12.29 2.10 -3.50
N MET A 79 -12.59 3.28 -4.04
CA MET A 79 -11.83 3.85 -5.15
C MET A 79 -10.53 4.48 -4.66
N GLY A 80 -9.45 4.29 -5.40
CA GLY A 80 -8.15 4.90 -5.13
C GLY A 80 -7.28 4.91 -6.38
N LYS A 81 -5.95 4.86 -6.22
CA LYS A 81 -4.99 4.99 -7.33
C LYS A 81 -5.00 3.85 -8.36
N GLY A 82 -5.60 2.71 -8.03
CA GLY A 82 -5.61 1.53 -8.91
C GLY A 82 -6.65 1.71 -10.02
N PRO A 83 -6.30 1.55 -11.31
CA PRO A 83 -7.26 1.66 -12.39
C PRO A 83 -8.30 0.53 -12.31
N VAL A 84 -9.52 0.84 -12.73
CA VAL A 84 -10.65 -0.11 -12.74
C VAL A 84 -11.27 -0.30 -14.12
N ASP A 85 -10.80 0.43 -15.14
CA ASP A 85 -11.37 0.42 -16.50
C ASP A 85 -11.37 -1.01 -17.11
N TRP A 86 -10.41 -1.84 -16.71
CA TRP A 86 -10.30 -3.24 -17.12
C TRP A 86 -11.45 -4.13 -16.61
N LEU A 87 -12.24 -3.68 -15.62
CA LEU A 87 -13.40 -4.43 -15.14
C LEU A 87 -14.51 -4.54 -16.18
N GLU A 88 -14.57 -3.63 -17.16
CA GLU A 88 -15.54 -3.71 -18.26
C GLU A 88 -15.22 -4.84 -19.25
N GLU A 89 -14.00 -5.35 -19.23
CA GLU A 89 -13.51 -6.40 -20.12
C GLU A 89 -13.67 -7.83 -19.54
N VAL A 90 -14.15 -7.95 -18.29
CA VAL A 90 -14.21 -9.21 -17.51
C VAL A 90 -15.63 -9.75 -17.39
#